data_AF-C6M630-F1
#
_entry.id   AF-C6M630-F1
#
_cell.length_a   1.000
_cell.length_b   1.000
_cell.length_c   1.000
_cell.angle_alpha   90.00
_cell.angle_beta   90.00
_cell.angle_gamma   90.00
#
_symmetry.space_group_name_H-M   'P 1'
#
loop_
_entity.id
_entity.type
_entity.pdbx_description
1 polymer ?
#
loop_
_entity_poly.entity_id
_entity_poly.type
_entity_poly.pdbx_seq_one_letter_code
_entity_poly.pdbx_strand_id
1 'polypeptide(L)'
;MKDEFFGTVAGCTLAAAIGKYRMPGNKLIVESVYLYIRDTFDFLNDNGGDQYLGHWNHTGFDVFYSHQLSDKKNEIIAASAYIAAPPPLFDSKPEDRFYPVRNSHFNKWRNLNRLGGDLLIFSSLKEYRCNPPIEVVLK
;
A
#
# COMPACT_ATOMS: atom_id res chain seq x y z
N MET A 1 9.61 13.94 -6.82
CA MET A 1 8.23 13.70 -6.34
C MET A 1 7.34 13.28 -7.50
N LYS A 2 7.65 12.14 -8.14
CA LYS A 2 6.84 11.57 -9.24
C LYS A 2 6.83 10.04 -9.26
N ASP A 3 7.60 9.36 -8.41
CA ASP A 3 7.93 7.94 -8.65
C ASP A 3 7.59 7.00 -7.47
N GLU A 4 6.98 7.50 -6.39
CA GLU A 4 6.36 6.66 -5.33
C GLU A 4 5.09 5.94 -5.82
N PHE A 5 4.59 6.33 -6.99
CA PHE A 5 3.36 5.80 -7.58
C PHE A 5 3.57 4.36 -8.05
N PHE A 6 4.63 4.06 -8.80
CA PHE A 6 4.74 2.75 -9.46
C PHE A 6 5.05 1.57 -8.53
N GLY A 7 5.75 1.79 -7.40
CA GLY A 7 6.03 0.74 -6.41
C GLY A 7 4.81 0.33 -5.57
N THR A 8 3.74 1.13 -5.60
CA THR A 8 2.50 0.96 -4.82
C THR A 8 1.25 0.81 -5.70
N VAL A 9 1.40 0.85 -7.04
CA VAL A 9 0.29 0.93 -8.01
C VAL A 9 0.30 -0.22 -9.01
N ALA A 10 1.12 -1.25 -8.79
CA ALA A 10 1.06 -2.50 -9.55
C ALA A 10 -0.21 -3.32 -9.18
N GLY A 11 -1.40 -2.75 -9.39
CA GLY A 11 -2.69 -3.34 -9.01
C GLY A 11 -3.75 -2.39 -8.44
N CYS A 12 -3.47 -1.09 -8.29
CA CYS A 12 -4.41 -0.21 -7.61
C CYS A 12 -5.70 0.05 -8.41
N THR A 13 -6.80 0.27 -7.70
CA THR A 13 -8.10 0.66 -8.28
C THR A 13 -8.34 2.15 -8.04
N LEU A 14 -8.60 2.92 -9.09
CA LEU A 14 -9.23 4.23 -8.96
C LEU A 14 -10.71 4.03 -8.61
N ALA A 15 -11.10 4.46 -7.42
CA ALA A 15 -12.46 4.36 -6.91
C ALA A 15 -13.12 5.73 -6.82
N ALA A 16 -14.45 5.72 -6.93
CA ALA A 16 -15.29 6.88 -6.72
C ALA A 16 -16.31 6.58 -5.61
N ALA A 17 -16.51 7.53 -4.70
CA ALA A 17 -17.59 7.52 -3.72
C ALA A 17 -18.52 8.72 -3.95
N ILE A 18 -19.81 8.55 -3.67
CA ILE A 18 -20.78 9.65 -3.72
C ILE A 18 -20.39 10.69 -2.66
N GLY A 19 -20.21 11.94 -3.09
CA GLY A 19 -20.00 13.08 -2.22
C GLY A 19 -21.34 13.72 -1.86
N LYS A 20 -21.55 14.96 -2.29
CA LYS A 20 -22.82 15.67 -2.09
C LYS A 20 -23.86 15.12 -3.04
N TYR A 21 -25.06 14.87 -2.51
CA TYR A 21 -26.19 14.39 -3.29
C TYR A 21 -27.52 14.87 -2.72
N ARG A 22 -28.58 14.81 -3.54
CA ARG A 22 -29.98 15.02 -3.18
C ARG A 22 -30.81 13.85 -3.67
N MET A 23 -31.92 13.56 -3.01
CA MET A 23 -32.83 12.47 -3.41
C MET A 23 -34.30 12.91 -3.48
N PRO A 24 -34.70 13.71 -4.49
CA PRO A 24 -36.11 14.08 -4.66
C PRO A 24 -36.91 12.92 -5.28
N GLY A 25 -37.93 12.44 -4.56
CA GLY A 25 -38.81 11.36 -5.04
C GLY A 25 -38.03 10.08 -5.29
N ASN A 26 -38.12 9.54 -6.50
CA ASN A 26 -37.39 8.34 -6.93
C ASN A 26 -36.09 8.67 -7.70
N LYS A 27 -35.51 9.86 -7.53
CA LYS A 27 -34.27 10.25 -8.18
C LYS A 27 -33.14 10.40 -7.18
N LEU A 28 -31.95 9.92 -7.51
CA LEU A 28 -30.68 10.26 -6.88
C LEU A 28 -29.96 11.28 -7.77
N ILE A 29 -29.66 12.45 -7.23
CA ILE A 29 -28.96 13.54 -7.91
C ILE A 29 -27.62 13.74 -7.20
N VAL A 30 -26.51 13.36 -7.82
CA VAL A 30 -25.16 13.49 -7.27
C VAL A 30 -24.50 14.77 -7.76
N GLU A 31 -24.14 15.65 -6.83
CA GLU A 31 -23.53 16.96 -7.08
C GLU A 31 -22.01 16.95 -6.94
N SER A 32 -21.44 15.98 -6.23
CA SER A 32 -20.00 15.73 -6.20
C SER A 32 -19.67 14.26 -5.97
N VAL A 33 -18.46 13.87 -6.37
CA VAL A 33 -17.86 12.57 -6.07
C VAL A 33 -16.51 12.76 -5.41
N TYR A 34 -16.12 11.84 -4.53
CA TYR A 34 -14.76 11.71 -4.07
C TYR A 34 -14.01 10.69 -4.92
N LEU A 35 -12.90 11.09 -5.51
CA LEU A 35 -11.98 10.18 -6.18
C LEU A 35 -10.83 9.82 -5.23
N TYR A 36 -10.47 8.55 -5.21
CA TYR A 36 -9.35 8.04 -4.42
C TYR A 36 -8.80 6.77 -5.03
N ILE A 37 -7.53 6.49 -4.75
CA ILE A 37 -6.91 5.23 -5.10
C ILE A 37 -7.05 4.30 -3.91
N ARG A 38 -7.42 3.05 -4.18
CA ARG A 38 -7.34 1.96 -3.22
C ARG A 38 -6.43 0.86 -3.74
N ASP A 39 -5.73 0.20 -2.83
CA ASP A 39 -5.01 -1.02 -3.12
C ASP A 39 -5.31 -2.08 -2.05
N THR A 40 -5.36 -3.33 -2.49
CA THR A 40 -5.50 -4.51 -1.63
C THR A 40 -4.16 -5.21 -1.60
N PHE A 41 -3.56 -5.27 -0.43
CA PHE A 41 -2.32 -6.00 -0.23
C PHE A 41 -2.64 -7.27 0.56
N ASP A 42 -2.61 -8.40 -0.13
CA ASP A 42 -2.58 -9.71 0.51
C ASP A 42 -1.12 -10.12 0.75
N PHE A 43 -0.92 -10.95 1.77
CA PHE A 43 0.42 -11.43 2.14
C PHE A 43 0.61 -12.87 1.66
N LEU A 44 0.21 -13.13 0.42
CA LEU A 44 0.28 -14.44 -0.20
C LEU A 44 1.59 -14.59 -0.99
N ASN A 45 2.13 -15.82 -1.01
CA ASN A 45 3.30 -16.14 -1.84
C ASN A 45 2.86 -16.59 -3.23
N ASP A 46 1.96 -15.83 -3.85
CA ASP A 46 1.42 -16.17 -5.16
C ASP A 46 2.52 -16.09 -6.21
N ASN A 47 2.62 -17.13 -7.04
CA ASN A 47 3.72 -17.39 -7.98
C ASN A 47 5.06 -17.84 -7.36
N GLY A 48 5.05 -18.30 -6.11
CA GLY A 48 6.16 -19.08 -5.52
C GLY A 48 7.34 -18.27 -4.98
N GLY A 49 7.23 -16.94 -4.93
CA GLY A 49 8.23 -16.04 -4.34
C GLY A 49 7.80 -15.53 -2.96
N ASP A 50 8.75 -15.41 -2.03
CA ASP A 50 8.54 -14.74 -0.74
C ASP A 50 8.75 -13.22 -0.90
N GLN A 51 7.67 -12.50 -1.21
CA GLN A 51 7.72 -11.08 -1.58
C GLN A 51 8.33 -10.21 -0.46
N TYR A 52 9.23 -9.31 -0.85
CA TYR A 52 9.74 -8.25 0.01
C TYR A 52 8.71 -7.16 0.29
N LEU A 53 8.59 -6.79 1.57
CA LEU A 53 7.57 -5.86 2.10
C LEU A 53 8.15 -4.54 2.61
N GLY A 54 9.44 -4.29 2.42
CA GLY A 54 10.14 -3.15 3.00
C GLY A 54 11.08 -3.53 4.14
N HIS A 55 11.77 -2.54 4.70
CA HIS A 55 12.46 -2.66 5.99
C HIS A 55 11.62 -1.99 7.08
N TRP A 56 11.37 -2.68 8.18
CA TRP A 56 10.46 -2.22 9.24
C TRP A 56 11.20 -2.10 10.57
N ASN A 57 10.74 -1.19 11.43
CA ASN A 57 11.10 -1.13 12.84
C ASN A 57 9.84 -0.75 13.67
N HIS A 58 10.02 -0.44 14.95
CA HIS A 58 8.91 -0.06 15.81
C HIS A 58 8.41 1.39 15.60
N THR A 59 9.12 2.21 14.83
CA THR A 59 8.76 3.60 14.52
C THR A 59 8.14 3.76 13.13
N GLY A 60 8.30 2.79 12.23
CA GLY A 60 7.71 2.82 10.90
C GLY A 60 8.26 1.76 9.95
N PHE A 61 8.14 2.04 8.65
CA PHE A 61 8.67 1.21 7.58
C PHE A 61 9.25 2.08 6.46
N ASP A 62 10.19 1.51 5.70
CA ASP A 62 10.82 2.12 4.52
C ASP A 62 10.89 1.09 3.38
N VAL A 63 10.83 1.54 2.13
CA VAL A 63 10.83 0.67 0.94
C VAL A 63 11.96 1.07 -0.01
N PHE A 64 13.01 0.26 -0.01
CA PHE A 64 14.12 0.43 -0.95
C PHE A 64 13.82 -0.15 -2.33
N TYR A 65 13.76 0.71 -3.34
CA TYR A 65 13.40 0.35 -4.73
C TYR A 65 14.38 -0.63 -5.38
N SER A 66 15.67 -0.56 -5.05
CA SER A 66 16.68 -1.50 -5.55
C SER A 66 16.40 -2.95 -5.13
N HIS A 67 15.75 -3.17 -3.98
CA HIS A 67 15.33 -4.51 -3.54
C HIS A 67 14.19 -5.07 -4.40
N GLN A 68 13.22 -4.24 -4.80
CA GLN A 68 12.11 -4.67 -5.65
C GLN A 68 12.57 -5.10 -7.05
N LEU A 69 13.55 -4.39 -7.63
CA LEU A 69 14.12 -4.75 -8.93
C LEU A 69 14.93 -6.06 -8.91
N SER A 70 15.49 -6.41 -7.75
CA SER A 70 16.35 -7.59 -7.58
C SER A 70 15.61 -8.86 -7.15
N ASP A 71 14.40 -8.75 -6.60
CA ASP A 71 13.63 -9.90 -6.10
C ASP A 71 13.23 -10.91 -7.20
N LYS A 72 13.32 -10.53 -8.48
CA LYS A 72 13.11 -11.45 -9.63
C LYS A 72 14.21 -12.51 -9.80
N LYS A 73 15.35 -12.41 -9.10
CA LYS A 73 16.51 -13.28 -9.34
C LYS A 73 16.89 -14.23 -8.21
N ASN A 74 16.30 -14.17 -7.01
CA ASN A 74 16.77 -14.94 -5.84
C ASN A 74 18.30 -14.83 -5.56
N GLU A 75 19.00 -13.86 -6.16
CA GLU A 75 20.47 -13.83 -6.22
C GLU A 75 21.12 -12.94 -5.16
N ILE A 76 20.36 -12.39 -4.23
CA ILE A 76 20.90 -11.43 -3.27
C ILE A 76 20.71 -11.92 -1.84
N ILE A 77 21.53 -12.90 -1.50
CA ILE A 77 21.87 -13.26 -0.11
C ILE A 77 22.83 -12.20 0.49
N ALA A 78 23.39 -11.28 -0.32
CA ALA A 78 24.46 -10.37 0.11
C ALA A 78 24.08 -8.87 0.22
N ALA A 79 23.00 -8.38 -0.41
CA ALA A 79 22.58 -6.98 -0.33
C ALA A 79 21.36 -6.72 0.59
N SER A 80 20.75 -7.76 1.17
CA SER A 80 19.73 -7.63 2.23
C SER A 80 20.26 -6.99 3.52
N ALA A 81 21.58 -6.90 3.67
CA ALA A 81 22.23 -6.18 4.76
C ALA A 81 22.65 -4.73 4.38
N TYR A 82 22.50 -4.31 3.12
CA TYR A 82 23.28 -3.19 2.58
C TYR A 82 22.49 -2.02 1.97
N ILE A 83 21.16 -2.04 1.98
CA ILE A 83 20.40 -0.92 1.41
C ILE A 83 19.44 -0.32 2.42
N ALA A 84 19.89 -0.14 3.67
CA ALA A 84 19.20 0.72 4.63
C ALA A 84 20.16 1.63 5.43
N ALA A 85 21.34 1.94 4.90
CA ALA A 85 22.15 3.13 5.23
C ALA A 85 23.49 3.15 4.48
N PRO A 86 23.98 4.34 4.09
CA PRO A 86 25.31 4.74 4.54
C PRO A 86 25.17 5.98 5.45
N PRO A 87 25.97 6.18 6.52
CA PRO A 87 26.89 5.32 7.32
C PRO A 87 26.65 5.45 8.88
N PRO A 88 27.37 4.75 9.80
CA PRO A 88 27.90 3.38 9.80
C PRO A 88 26.97 2.41 10.56
N LEU A 89 26.71 1.25 9.98
CA LEU A 89 25.79 0.18 10.45
C LEU A 89 26.12 -0.48 11.82
N PHE A 90 27.06 0.06 12.60
CA PHE A 90 27.41 -0.46 13.92
C PHE A 90 27.20 0.53 15.07
N ASP A 91 26.94 1.82 14.79
CA ASP A 91 26.72 2.86 15.81
C ASP A 91 25.30 3.47 15.75
N SER A 92 24.41 2.98 14.89
CA SER A 92 23.01 3.39 14.94
C SER A 92 22.36 2.82 16.19
N LYS A 93 21.60 3.66 16.90
CA LYS A 93 20.90 3.21 18.09
C LYS A 93 19.90 2.12 17.69
N PRO A 94 19.58 1.14 18.58
CA PRO A 94 18.68 0.04 18.26
C PRO A 94 17.35 0.46 17.62
N GLU A 95 16.85 1.64 17.98
CA GLU A 95 15.64 2.26 17.45
C GLU A 95 15.71 2.68 15.98
N ASP A 96 16.90 3.01 15.47
CA ASP A 96 17.09 3.47 14.10
C ASP A 96 17.35 2.29 13.12
N ARG A 97 17.38 1.05 13.62
CA ARG A 97 17.59 -0.14 12.80
C ARG A 97 16.29 -0.65 12.22
N PHE A 98 16.22 -0.66 10.89
CA PHE A 98 15.14 -1.28 10.12
C PHE A 98 15.57 -2.65 9.59
N TYR A 99 14.68 -3.63 9.65
CA TYR A 99 14.95 -5.02 9.23
C TYR A 99 14.12 -5.38 8.01
N PRO A 100 14.69 -6.09 7.02
CA PRO A 100 13.94 -6.52 5.84
C PRO A 100 12.80 -7.47 6.25
N VAL A 101 11.58 -7.10 5.92
CA VAL A 101 10.37 -7.89 6.14
C VAL A 101 9.92 -8.49 4.81
N ARG A 102 9.51 -9.75 4.85
CA ARG A 102 8.93 -10.50 3.73
C ARG A 102 7.59 -11.10 4.14
N ASN A 103 6.82 -11.60 3.18
CA ASN A 103 5.57 -12.31 3.43
C ASN A 103 5.73 -13.42 4.47
N SER A 104 6.79 -14.21 4.40
CA SER A 104 7.09 -15.28 5.36
C SER A 104 7.28 -14.76 6.79
N HIS A 105 7.97 -13.63 6.96
CA HIS A 105 8.16 -12.99 8.27
C HIS A 105 6.82 -12.54 8.84
N PHE A 106 6.00 -11.85 8.04
CA PHE A 106 4.69 -11.38 8.47
C PHE A 106 3.72 -12.53 8.77
N ASN A 107 3.69 -13.55 7.92
CA ASN A 107 2.85 -14.73 8.12
C ASN A 107 3.26 -15.54 9.36
N LYS A 108 4.56 -15.66 9.63
CA LYS A 108 5.05 -16.29 10.88
C LYS A 108 4.58 -15.50 12.09
N TRP A 109 4.70 -14.18 12.07
CA TRP A 109 4.19 -13.32 13.14
C TRP A 109 2.67 -13.46 13.32
N ARG A 110 1.90 -13.44 12.23
CA ARG A 110 0.44 -13.63 12.23
C ARG A 110 0.05 -14.97 12.85
N ASN A 111 0.74 -16.05 12.50
CA ASN A 111 0.49 -17.38 13.05
C ASN A 111 0.76 -17.46 14.56
N LEU A 112 1.84 -16.83 15.02
CA LEU A 112 2.21 -16.80 16.44
C LEU A 112 1.25 -15.95 17.28
N ASN A 113 0.86 -14.79 16.77
CA ASN A 113 0.09 -13.81 17.53
C ASN A 113 -1.43 -13.95 17.32
N ARG A 114 -1.87 -14.69 16.29
CA ARG A 114 -3.28 -14.78 15.86
C ARG A 114 -3.89 -13.40 15.56
N LEU A 115 -3.07 -12.48 15.08
CA LEU A 115 -3.41 -11.10 14.74
C LEU A 115 -3.00 -10.78 13.31
N GLY A 116 -3.61 -9.74 12.74
CA GLY A 116 -3.38 -9.29 11.38
C GLY A 116 -4.41 -9.84 10.39
N GLY A 117 -4.33 -9.39 9.14
CA GLY A 117 -5.25 -9.71 8.05
C GLY A 117 -4.74 -9.10 6.76
N ASP A 118 -5.59 -8.96 5.76
CA ASP A 118 -5.25 -8.24 4.53
C ASP A 118 -5.20 -6.74 4.82
N LEU A 119 -4.30 -6.04 4.12
CA LEU A 119 -4.13 -4.60 4.27
C LEU A 119 -4.87 -3.90 3.13
N LEU A 120 -5.70 -2.93 3.48
CA LEU A 120 -6.28 -1.99 2.52
C LEU A 120 -5.55 -0.66 2.65
N ILE A 121 -4.97 -0.19 1.55
CA ILE A 121 -4.32 1.12 1.49
C ILE A 121 -5.24 2.05 0.70
N PHE A 122 -5.45 3.25 1.23
CA PHE A 122 -6.24 4.29 0.59
C PHE A 122 -5.38 5.55 0.41
N SER A 123 -5.51 6.20 -0.73
CA SER A 123 -5.05 7.58 -0.87
C SER A 123 -5.96 8.52 -0.10
N SER A 124 -5.49 9.75 0.12
CA SER A 124 -6.36 10.86 0.49
C SER A 124 -7.52 11.01 -0.50
N LEU A 125 -8.70 11.35 0.01
CA LEU A 125 -9.88 11.64 -0.81
C LEU A 125 -9.74 13.00 -1.50
N LYS A 126 -10.15 13.08 -2.77
CA LYS A 126 -10.28 14.36 -3.47
C LYS A 126 -11.71 14.56 -3.99
N GLU A 127 -12.39 15.59 -3.51
CA GLU A 127 -13.74 15.94 -3.96
C GLU A 127 -13.70 16.61 -5.35
N TYR A 128 -14.60 16.19 -6.23
CA TYR A 128 -14.84 16.78 -7.54
C TYR A 128 -16.32 17.06 -7.72
N ARG A 129 -16.63 18.30 -8.13
CA ARG A 129 -18.01 18.70 -8.42
C ARG A 129 -18.47 18.10 -9.75
N CYS A 130 -19.66 17.55 -9.76
CA CYS A 130 -20.37 17.14 -10.97
C CYS A 130 -21.15 18.35 -11.52
N ASN A 131 -20.79 18.81 -12.71
CA ASN A 131 -21.51 19.87 -13.40
C ASN A 131 -21.70 19.53 -14.89
N PRO A 132 -22.91 19.15 -15.33
CA PRO A 132 -24.14 19.06 -14.54
C PRO A 132 -24.11 17.91 -13.50
N PRO A 133 -25.00 17.92 -12.47
CA PRO A 133 -25.14 16.81 -11.53
C PRO A 133 -25.47 15.48 -12.24
N ILE A 134 -25.04 14.35 -11.67
CA ILE A 134 -25.37 13.02 -12.19
C ILE A 134 -26.75 12.62 -11.65
N GLU A 135 -27.71 12.35 -12.54
CA GLU A 135 -29.05 11.92 -12.15
C GLU A 135 -29.27 10.42 -12.42
N VAL A 136 -29.78 9.69 -11.43
CA VAL A 136 -30.13 8.28 -11.51
C VAL A 136 -31.57 8.10 -11.03
N VAL A 137 -32.42 7.45 -11.84
CA VAL A 137 -33.78 7.05 -11.43
C VAL A 137 -33.69 5.71 -10.69
N LEU A 138 -34.18 5.69 -9.45
CA LEU A 138 -34.24 4.51 -8.61
C LEU A 138 -35.51 3.71 -8.94
N LYS A 139 -35.36 2.39 -9.04
CA LYS A 139 -36.44 1.43 -9.27
C LYS A 139 -37.05 0.98 -7.95
#